data_AF-A0A6J8EMN1-F1
#
_entry.id   AF-A0A6J8EMN1-F1
#
_cell.length_a   1.000
_cell.length_b   1.000
_cell.length_c   1.000
_cell.angle_alpha   90.00
_cell.angle_beta   90.00
_cell.angle_gamma   90.00
#
_symmetry.space_group_name_H-M   'P 1'
#
loop_
_entity.id
_entity.type
_entity.pdbx_description
1 polymer ?
#
loop_
_entity_poly.entity_id
_entity_poly.type
_entity_poly.pdbx_seq_one_letter_code
_entity_poly.pdbx_strand_id
1 'polypeptide(L)'
;MLNGKEFNRAVRALTLAFEALYVSLLSAFFKWCVEKDVIKSFPISFWSSLSYIASNFNSNQEVLSSIHSAMADIERHMLPLLKDFRQWGCNVSPTFKFWDMFFTYSEIMLQNIRSEREGLWGLHLSSVSAMVPFIFVTNRVNYSRWLPVYIQDMFNLPPDVLPAFGSFFYSTEAKCLQWDME
;
A
#
# COMPACT_ATOMS: atom_id res chain seq x y z
N MET A 1 -17.62 -9.76 18.77
CA MET A 1 -16.38 -9.90 18.00
C MET A 1 -16.69 -10.79 16.80
N LEU A 2 -16.26 -10.44 15.59
CA LEU A 2 -16.52 -11.28 14.39
C LEU A 2 -15.86 -12.65 14.57
N ASN A 3 -16.53 -13.72 14.13
CA ASN A 3 -15.90 -15.04 14.11
C ASN A 3 -14.73 -15.04 13.11
N GLY A 4 -13.63 -15.76 13.39
CA GLY A 4 -12.48 -15.86 12.47
C GLY A 4 -12.87 -16.31 11.07
N LYS A 5 -13.88 -17.19 10.92
CA LYS A 5 -14.42 -17.57 9.61
C LYS A 5 -15.09 -16.41 8.87
N GLU A 6 -15.86 -15.58 9.58
CA GLU A 6 -16.57 -14.44 9.01
C GLU A 6 -15.58 -13.32 8.66
N PHE A 7 -14.61 -13.06 9.52
CA PHE A 7 -13.52 -12.13 9.27
C PHE A 7 -12.75 -12.52 7.99
N ASN A 8 -12.34 -13.78 7.86
CA ASN A 8 -11.63 -14.25 6.67
C ASN A 8 -12.47 -14.11 5.39
N ARG A 9 -13.78 -14.36 5.45
CA ARG A 9 -14.68 -14.13 4.30
C ARG A 9 -14.76 -12.66 3.94
N ALA A 10 -14.88 -11.76 4.92
CA ALA A 10 -14.92 -10.33 4.69
C ALA A 10 -13.61 -9.81 4.08
N VAL A 11 -12.47 -10.23 4.61
CA VAL A 11 -11.15 -9.88 4.05
C VAL A 11 -11.02 -10.40 2.62
N ARG A 12 -11.41 -11.66 2.35
CA ARG A 12 -11.37 -12.21 0.99
C ARG A 12 -12.25 -11.42 0.02
N ALA A 13 -13.46 -11.06 0.43
CA ALA A 13 -14.35 -10.24 -0.39
C ALA A 13 -13.73 -8.87 -0.70
N LEU A 14 -13.13 -8.22 0.29
CA LEU A 14 -12.41 -6.96 0.08
C LEU A 14 -11.23 -7.13 -0.86
N THR A 15 -10.38 -8.15 -0.68
CA THR A 15 -9.21 -8.37 -1.54
C THR A 15 -9.63 -8.58 -3.00
N LEU A 16 -10.71 -9.34 -3.25
CA LEU A 16 -11.23 -9.54 -4.60
C LEU A 16 -11.78 -8.26 -5.22
N ALA A 17 -12.53 -7.47 -4.45
CA ALA A 17 -13.04 -6.18 -4.91
C ALA A 17 -11.90 -5.20 -5.21
N PHE A 18 -10.91 -5.14 -4.32
CA PHE A 18 -9.72 -4.32 -4.47
C PHE A 18 -8.93 -4.70 -5.73
N GLU A 19 -8.71 -6.00 -5.96
CA GLU A 19 -8.03 -6.51 -7.16
C GLU A 19 -8.78 -6.13 -8.44
N ALA A 20 -10.10 -6.36 -8.49
CA ALA A 20 -10.91 -6.02 -9.66
C ALA A 20 -10.88 -4.51 -9.97
N LEU A 21 -10.94 -3.67 -8.93
CA LEU A 21 -10.83 -2.23 -9.06
C LEU A 21 -9.43 -1.81 -9.51
N TYR A 22 -8.37 -2.43 -8.99
CA TYR A 22 -7.00 -2.12 -9.40
C TYR A 22 -6.74 -2.47 -10.85
N VAL A 23 -7.29 -3.58 -11.36
CA VAL A 23 -7.22 -3.93 -12.79
C VAL A 23 -7.88 -2.84 -13.65
N SER A 24 -9.04 -2.34 -13.23
CA SER A 24 -9.71 -1.23 -13.92
C SER A 24 -8.89 0.07 -13.86
N LEU A 25 -8.30 0.38 -12.70
CA LEU A 25 -7.43 1.54 -12.50
C LEU A 25 -6.20 1.47 -13.41
N LEU A 26 -5.52 0.32 -13.47
CA LEU A 26 -4.34 0.11 -14.30
C LEU A 26 -4.68 0.22 -15.80
N SER A 27 -5.84 -0.32 -16.22
CA SER A 27 -6.30 -0.16 -17.60
C SER A 27 -6.53 1.31 -17.96
N ALA A 28 -7.18 2.08 -17.09
CA ALA A 28 -7.38 3.51 -17.26
C ALA A 28 -6.04 4.29 -17.25
N PHE A 29 -5.12 3.90 -16.37
CA PHE A 29 -3.77 4.46 -16.28
C PHE A 29 -3.00 4.27 -17.59
N PHE A 30 -2.97 3.05 -18.15
CA PHE A 30 -2.27 2.81 -19.43
C PHE A 30 -2.89 3.61 -20.57
N LYS A 31 -4.23 3.72 -20.62
CA LYS A 31 -4.91 4.57 -21.60
C LYS A 31 -4.48 6.04 -21.45
N TRP A 32 -4.45 6.56 -20.23
CA TRP A 32 -3.97 7.92 -19.95
C TRP A 32 -2.50 8.10 -20.37
N CYS A 33 -1.64 7.10 -20.13
CA CYS A 33 -0.24 7.14 -20.56
C CYS A 33 -0.09 7.20 -22.09
N VAL A 34 -0.93 6.46 -22.84
CA VAL A 34 -0.98 6.55 -24.32
C VAL A 34 -1.40 7.95 -24.76
N GLU A 35 -2.48 8.48 -24.18
CA GLU A 35 -3.03 9.80 -24.54
C GLU A 35 -2.07 10.95 -24.25
N LYS A 36 -1.22 10.81 -23.23
CA LYS A 36 -0.19 11.80 -22.85
C LYS A 36 1.17 11.57 -23.52
N ASP A 37 1.29 10.54 -24.35
CA ASP A 37 2.55 10.12 -25.01
C ASP A 37 3.72 9.86 -24.05
N VAL A 38 3.41 9.50 -22.79
CA VAL A 38 4.43 9.22 -21.76
C VAL A 38 4.86 7.76 -21.73
N ILE A 39 4.16 6.85 -22.44
CA ILE A 39 4.58 5.44 -22.52
C ILE A 39 5.98 5.27 -23.12
N LYS A 40 6.40 6.20 -23.99
CA LYS A 40 7.73 6.18 -24.58
C LYS A 40 8.86 6.41 -23.56
N SER A 41 8.56 6.92 -22.37
CA SER A 41 9.57 7.09 -21.31
C SER A 41 9.92 5.78 -20.62
N PHE A 42 9.17 4.69 -20.84
CA PHE A 42 9.53 3.37 -20.31
C PHE A 42 10.70 2.79 -21.09
N PRO A 43 11.76 2.30 -20.41
CA PRO A 43 12.88 1.69 -21.09
C PRO A 43 12.44 0.41 -21.81
N ILE A 44 13.06 0.10 -22.96
CA ILE A 44 12.74 -1.13 -23.71
C ILE A 44 12.97 -2.37 -22.84
N SER A 45 14.00 -2.34 -21.97
CA SER A 45 14.30 -3.40 -21.00
C SER A 45 13.11 -3.74 -20.11
N PHE A 46 12.32 -2.74 -19.70
CA PHE A 46 11.13 -2.96 -18.86
C PHE A 46 10.11 -3.85 -19.57
N TRP A 47 9.81 -3.56 -20.84
CA TRP A 47 8.88 -4.37 -21.65
C TRP A 47 9.42 -5.76 -21.91
N SER A 48 10.73 -5.90 -22.14
CA SER A 48 11.40 -7.19 -22.29
C SER A 48 11.37 -8.02 -21.00
N SER A 49 11.55 -7.39 -19.84
CA SER A 49 11.45 -8.08 -18.54
C SER A 49 10.03 -8.54 -18.27
N LEU A 50 9.02 -7.70 -18.54
CA LEU A 50 7.61 -8.08 -18.38
C LEU A 50 7.20 -9.24 -19.28
N SER A 51 7.60 -9.22 -20.56
CA SER A 51 7.27 -10.31 -21.49
C SER A 51 7.97 -11.61 -21.10
N TYR A 52 9.24 -11.53 -20.67
CA TYR A 52 9.98 -12.69 -20.17
C TYR A 52 9.31 -13.31 -18.93
N ILE A 53 8.90 -12.49 -17.95
CA ILE A 53 8.18 -12.94 -16.76
C ILE A 53 6.86 -13.62 -17.15
N ALA A 54 6.09 -13.01 -18.04
CA ALA A 54 4.80 -13.55 -18.49
C ALA A 54 4.95 -14.91 -19.19
N SER A 55 6.01 -15.09 -19.99
CA SER A 55 6.26 -16.36 -20.69
C SER A 55 6.88 -17.44 -19.80
N ASN A 56 7.58 -17.08 -18.73
CA ASN A 56 8.36 -18.01 -17.91
C ASN A 56 7.85 -18.17 -16.48
N PHE A 57 6.64 -17.71 -16.16
CA PHE A 57 6.10 -17.65 -14.79
C PHE A 57 6.20 -18.97 -13.98
N ASN A 58 6.34 -20.13 -14.65
CA ASN A 58 6.48 -21.45 -14.02
C ASN A 58 7.94 -21.89 -13.74
N SER A 59 8.96 -21.11 -14.14
CA SER A 59 10.39 -21.45 -14.02
C SER A 59 11.05 -20.60 -12.92
N ASN A 60 11.61 -21.21 -11.86
CA ASN A 60 11.83 -20.47 -10.60
C ASN A 60 13.09 -19.59 -10.49
N GLN A 61 14.25 -19.94 -11.07
CA GLN A 61 15.51 -19.22 -10.72
C GLN A 61 15.83 -17.99 -11.59
N GLU A 62 15.69 -18.07 -12.92
CA GLU A 62 15.96 -16.94 -13.82
C GLU A 62 14.85 -15.87 -13.80
N VAL A 63 13.65 -16.25 -13.35
CA VAL A 63 12.51 -15.33 -13.24
C VAL A 63 12.70 -14.37 -12.06
N LEU A 64 13.37 -14.77 -10.98
CA LEU A 64 13.59 -13.90 -9.81
C LEU A 64 14.44 -12.68 -10.13
N SER A 65 15.52 -12.83 -10.88
CA SER A 65 16.36 -11.69 -11.31
C SER A 65 15.59 -10.74 -12.24
N SER A 66 14.77 -11.31 -13.13
CA SER A 66 13.88 -10.55 -14.01
C SER A 66 12.79 -9.82 -13.24
N ILE A 67 12.22 -10.43 -12.20
CA ILE A 67 11.26 -9.79 -11.28
C ILE A 67 11.93 -8.61 -10.56
N HIS A 68 13.11 -8.79 -9.97
CA HIS A 68 13.81 -7.69 -9.29
C HIS A 68 14.13 -6.53 -10.25
N SER A 69 14.59 -6.83 -11.47
CA SER A 69 14.82 -5.80 -12.50
C SER A 69 13.53 -5.08 -12.86
N ALA A 70 12.44 -5.82 -13.10
CA ALA A 70 11.14 -5.25 -13.40
C ALA A 70 10.62 -4.38 -12.23
N MET A 71 10.77 -4.83 -10.98
CA MET A 71 10.40 -4.06 -9.79
C MET A 71 11.14 -2.73 -9.71
N ALA A 72 12.45 -2.72 -9.97
CA ALA A 72 13.22 -1.48 -9.99
C ALA A 72 12.73 -0.50 -11.07
N ASP A 73 12.37 -1.02 -12.25
CA ASP A 73 11.81 -0.20 -13.33
C ASP A 73 10.38 0.27 -13.04
N ILE A 74 9.56 -0.56 -12.38
CA ILE A 74 8.23 -0.18 -11.86
C ILE A 74 8.39 1.02 -10.91
N GLU A 75 9.28 0.91 -9.94
CA GLU A 75 9.51 1.94 -8.93
C GLU A 75 10.01 3.26 -9.53
N ARG A 76 10.95 3.18 -10.47
CA ARG A 76 11.55 4.38 -11.08
C ARG A 76 10.64 5.05 -12.09
N HIS A 77 9.88 4.28 -12.87
CA HIS A 77 9.17 4.82 -14.04
C HIS A 77 7.64 4.76 -13.89
N MET A 78 7.07 3.65 -13.40
CA MET A 78 5.61 3.51 -13.33
C MET A 78 5.01 4.19 -12.10
N LEU A 79 5.60 4.04 -10.91
CA LEU A 79 5.01 4.59 -9.68
C LEU A 79 4.85 6.12 -9.73
N PRO A 80 5.83 6.92 -10.22
CA PRO A 80 5.64 8.36 -10.35
C PRO A 80 4.49 8.72 -11.31
N LEU A 81 4.41 8.05 -12.46
CA LEU A 81 3.33 8.28 -13.43
C LEU A 81 1.97 7.85 -12.89
N LEU A 82 1.90 6.76 -12.14
CA LEU A 82 0.66 6.32 -11.50
C LEU A 82 0.21 7.33 -10.44
N LYS A 83 1.15 7.91 -9.69
CA LYS A 83 0.87 9.00 -8.74
C LYS A 83 0.33 10.23 -9.46
N ASP A 84 0.94 10.64 -10.57
CA ASP A 84 0.49 11.77 -11.37
C ASP A 84 -0.91 11.53 -11.96
N PHE A 85 -1.16 10.32 -12.48
CA PHE A 85 -2.47 9.91 -12.97
C PHE A 85 -3.53 9.96 -11.87
N ARG A 86 -3.24 9.43 -10.68
CA ARG A 86 -4.15 9.47 -9.54
C ARG A 86 -4.44 10.91 -9.12
N GLN A 87 -3.42 11.76 -9.01
CA GLN A 87 -3.58 13.17 -8.68
C GLN A 87 -4.44 13.91 -9.72
N TRP A 88 -4.17 13.69 -11.01
CA TRP A 88 -4.96 14.23 -12.10
C TRP A 88 -6.42 13.77 -12.00
N GLY A 89 -6.66 12.46 -11.81
CA GLY A 89 -8.00 11.89 -11.70
C GLY A 89 -8.80 12.47 -10.53
N CYS A 90 -8.16 12.60 -9.36
CA CYS A 90 -8.75 13.21 -8.17
C CYS A 90 -9.15 14.68 -8.37
N ASN A 91 -8.38 15.43 -9.17
CA ASN A 91 -8.66 16.83 -9.49
C ASN A 91 -9.81 16.99 -10.50
N VAL A 92 -10.00 16.01 -11.38
CA VAL A 92 -10.99 16.08 -12.48
C VAL A 92 -12.34 15.46 -12.10
N SER A 93 -12.36 14.46 -11.21
CA SER A 93 -13.57 13.69 -10.92
C SER A 93 -13.73 13.41 -9.42
N PRO A 94 -14.82 13.89 -8.79
CA PRO A 94 -15.17 13.52 -7.42
C PRO A 94 -15.33 12.00 -7.23
N THR A 95 -15.85 11.31 -8.25
CA THR A 95 -15.98 9.85 -8.24
C THR A 95 -14.62 9.17 -8.23
N PHE A 96 -13.66 9.67 -9.03
CA PHE A 96 -12.29 9.17 -8.99
C PHE A 96 -11.68 9.38 -7.61
N LYS A 97 -11.82 10.58 -7.05
CA LYS A 97 -11.33 10.90 -5.70
C LYS A 97 -11.89 9.97 -4.62
N PHE A 98 -13.18 9.60 -4.73
CA PHE A 98 -13.79 8.62 -3.84
C PHE A 98 -13.12 7.24 -3.94
N TRP A 99 -12.93 6.74 -5.17
CA TRP A 99 -12.29 5.44 -5.38
C TRP A 99 -10.81 5.45 -4.98
N ASP A 100 -10.11 6.55 -5.22
CA ASP A 100 -8.74 6.78 -4.79
C ASP A 100 -8.60 6.65 -3.27
N MET A 101 -9.50 7.30 -2.53
CA MET A 101 -9.59 7.18 -1.07
C MET A 101 -9.90 5.74 -0.62
N PHE A 102 -10.77 5.03 -1.35
CA PHE A 102 -11.06 3.62 -1.08
C PHE A 102 -9.82 2.71 -1.29
N PHE A 103 -9.03 2.95 -2.34
CA PHE A 103 -7.78 2.22 -2.56
C PHE A 103 -6.81 2.44 -1.41
N THR A 104 -6.55 3.70 -1.05
CA THR A 104 -5.64 4.04 0.07
C THR A 104 -6.09 3.40 1.37
N TYR A 105 -7.39 3.46 1.69
CA TYR A 105 -7.92 2.81 2.89
C TYR A 105 -7.74 1.29 2.88
N SER A 106 -8.03 0.65 1.73
CA SER A 106 -7.91 -0.80 1.58
C SER A 106 -6.46 -1.27 1.68
N GLU A 107 -5.52 -0.53 1.10
CA GLU A 107 -4.08 -0.80 1.21
C GLU A 107 -3.61 -0.75 2.66
N ILE A 108 -3.96 0.32 3.39
CA ILE A 108 -3.61 0.46 4.81
C ILE A 108 -4.19 -0.70 5.63
N MET A 109 -5.45 -1.08 5.38
CA MET A 109 -6.10 -2.17 6.12
C MET A 109 -5.44 -3.53 5.82
N LEU A 110 -5.07 -3.79 4.56
CA LEU A 110 -4.36 -5.02 4.19
C LEU A 110 -2.95 -5.05 4.79
N GLN A 111 -2.25 -3.91 4.86
CA GLN A 111 -0.97 -3.79 5.56
C GLN A 111 -1.10 -4.07 7.06
N ASN A 112 -2.15 -3.57 7.71
CA ASN A 112 -2.42 -3.86 9.11
C ASN A 112 -2.71 -5.35 9.36
N ILE A 113 -3.53 -5.98 8.50
CA ILE A 113 -3.78 -7.43 8.58
C ILE A 113 -2.49 -8.22 8.43
N ARG A 114 -1.60 -7.78 7.52
CA ARG A 114 -0.29 -8.40 7.33
C ARG A 114 0.59 -8.23 8.57
N SER A 115 0.66 -7.03 9.16
CA SER A 115 1.49 -6.78 10.34
C SER A 115 1.09 -7.64 11.52
N GLU A 116 -0.22 -7.81 11.75
CA GLU A 116 -0.74 -8.66 12.83
C GLU A 116 -0.44 -10.14 12.58
N ARG A 117 -0.51 -10.61 11.33
CA ARG A 117 -0.23 -12.01 10.98
C ARG A 117 1.26 -12.36 11.04
N GLU A 118 2.12 -11.43 10.65
CA GLU A 118 3.57 -11.63 10.59
C GLU A 118 4.30 -11.16 11.86
N GLY A 119 3.58 -10.55 12.82
CA GLY A 119 4.18 -9.97 14.03
C GLY A 119 5.09 -8.78 13.75
N LEU A 120 4.87 -8.07 12.64
CA LEU A 120 5.72 -6.95 12.21
C LEU A 120 5.29 -5.65 12.87
N TRP A 121 5.87 -5.35 14.03
CA TRP A 121 5.39 -4.24 14.86
C TRP A 121 5.56 -2.85 14.26
N GLY A 122 6.62 -2.65 13.49
CA GLY A 122 6.81 -1.41 12.74
C GLY A 122 5.70 -1.14 11.72
N LEU A 123 5.36 -2.17 10.96
CA LEU A 123 4.28 -2.11 9.97
C LEU A 123 2.92 -1.92 10.66
N HIS A 124 2.74 -2.49 11.85
CA HIS A 124 1.55 -2.28 12.66
C HIS A 124 1.39 -0.81 13.05
N LEU A 125 2.39 -0.19 13.69
CA LEU A 125 2.27 1.20 14.13
C LEU A 125 2.11 2.17 12.96
N SER A 126 2.83 1.92 11.86
CA SER A 126 2.68 2.68 10.61
C SER A 126 1.25 2.59 10.06
N SER A 127 0.72 1.37 9.90
CA SER A 127 -0.62 1.17 9.36
C SER A 127 -1.71 1.70 10.28
N VAL A 128 -1.63 1.46 11.60
CA VAL A 128 -2.59 1.99 12.58
C VAL A 128 -2.59 3.52 12.57
N SER A 129 -1.43 4.16 12.49
CA SER A 129 -1.32 5.63 12.37
C SER A 129 -1.99 6.13 11.10
N ALA A 130 -1.76 5.46 9.97
CA ALA A 130 -2.38 5.80 8.70
C ALA A 130 -3.92 5.57 8.68
N MET A 131 -4.44 4.66 9.51
CA MET A 131 -5.90 4.45 9.64
C MET A 131 -6.62 5.55 10.42
N VAL A 132 -5.94 6.28 11.32
CA VAL A 132 -6.57 7.25 12.24
C VAL A 132 -7.49 8.26 11.52
N PRO A 133 -7.07 8.93 10.42
CA PRO A 133 -7.94 9.87 9.71
C PRO A 133 -9.25 9.21 9.23
N PHE A 134 -9.17 7.98 8.74
CA PHE A 134 -10.34 7.24 8.24
C PHE A 134 -11.28 6.81 9.37
N ILE A 135 -10.74 6.43 10.52
CA ILE A 135 -11.54 6.12 11.73
C ILE A 135 -12.28 7.37 12.22
N PHE A 136 -11.63 8.54 12.14
CA PHE A 136 -12.25 9.82 12.47
C PHE A 136 -13.40 10.16 11.51
N VAL A 137 -13.15 10.11 10.20
CA VAL A 137 -14.16 10.43 9.17
C VAL A 137 -15.34 9.46 9.18
N THR A 138 -15.12 8.19 9.55
CA THR A 138 -16.19 7.18 9.68
C THR A 138 -16.93 7.21 11.02
N ASN A 139 -16.73 8.26 11.82
CA ASN A 139 -17.42 8.49 13.09
C ASN A 139 -17.27 7.33 14.09
N ARG A 140 -16.11 6.70 14.13
CA ARG A 140 -15.78 5.65 15.10
C ARG A 140 -15.16 6.27 16.36
N VAL A 141 -15.94 7.10 17.04
CA VAL A 141 -15.51 8.03 18.11
C VAL A 141 -14.62 7.38 19.18
N ASN A 142 -14.96 6.17 19.63
CA ASN A 142 -14.14 5.44 20.61
C ASN A 142 -12.76 5.11 20.06
N TYR A 143 -12.69 4.57 18.85
CA TYR A 143 -11.43 4.23 18.21
C TYR A 143 -10.63 5.49 17.83
N SER A 144 -11.28 6.52 17.28
CA SER A 144 -10.59 7.76 16.90
C SER A 144 -10.01 8.49 18.10
N ARG A 145 -10.62 8.36 19.28
CA ARG A 145 -10.11 8.94 20.53
C ARG A 145 -8.93 8.16 21.10
N TRP A 146 -9.02 6.83 21.12
CA TRP A 146 -8.04 5.99 21.82
C TRP A 146 -6.87 5.54 20.95
N LEU A 147 -7.02 5.46 19.63
CA LEU A 147 -5.92 5.07 18.74
C LEU A 147 -4.72 6.01 18.83
N PRO A 148 -4.86 7.36 18.84
CA PRO A 148 -3.71 8.26 19.00
C PRO A 148 -2.98 8.05 20.33
N VAL A 149 -3.72 7.84 21.43
CA VAL A 149 -3.14 7.55 22.75
C VAL A 149 -2.37 6.24 22.70
N TYR A 150 -2.98 5.19 22.16
CA TYR A 150 -2.35 3.90 21.97
C TYR A 150 -1.06 4.01 21.13
N ILE A 151 -1.08 4.73 20.01
CA ILE A 151 0.10 4.93 19.16
C ILE A 151 1.21 5.61 19.96
N GLN A 152 0.89 6.67 20.70
CA GLN A 152 1.86 7.38 21.53
C GLN A 152 2.44 6.48 22.62
N ASP A 153 1.62 5.68 23.29
CA ASP A 153 2.09 4.74 24.31
C ASP A 153 3.02 3.68 23.71
N MET A 154 2.69 3.17 22.52
CA MET A 154 3.52 2.20 21.82
C MET A 154 4.86 2.78 21.36
N PHE A 155 4.91 4.07 20.97
CA PHE A 155 6.19 4.73 20.64
C PHE A 155 7.08 4.98 21.87
N ASN A 156 6.50 5.04 23.06
CA ASN A 156 7.19 5.36 24.31
C ASN A 156 7.28 4.15 25.26
N LEU A 157 7.36 2.94 24.71
CA LEU A 157 7.47 1.73 25.52
C LEU A 157 8.74 1.75 26.38
N PRO A 158 8.67 1.23 27.62
CA PRO A 158 9.83 1.08 28.48
C PRO A 158 10.95 0.22 27.85
N PRO A 159 12.24 0.52 28.11
CA PRO A 159 13.38 -0.23 27.58
C PRO A 159 13.38 -1.73 27.86
N ASP A 160 12.78 -2.16 28.96
CA ASP A 160 12.62 -3.56 29.36
C ASP A 160 11.54 -4.29 28.56
N VAL A 161 10.57 -3.55 27.99
CA VAL A 161 9.46 -4.09 27.19
C VAL A 161 9.77 -4.08 25.70
N LEU A 162 10.54 -3.09 25.24
CA LEU A 162 10.92 -2.89 23.83
C LEU A 162 11.44 -4.16 23.11
N PRO A 163 12.29 -5.02 23.72
CA PRO A 163 12.80 -6.22 23.05
C PRO A 163 11.73 -7.21 22.61
N ALA A 164 10.56 -7.25 23.27
CA ALA A 164 9.46 -8.15 22.93
C ALA A 164 8.80 -7.82 21.58
N PHE A 165 9.04 -6.62 21.06
CA PHE A 165 8.41 -6.09 19.85
C PHE A 165 9.37 -5.99 18.65
N GLY A 166 10.54 -6.61 18.75
CA GLY A 166 11.53 -6.67 17.68
C GLY A 166 12.36 -5.39 17.51
N SER A 167 13.28 -5.39 16.54
CA SER A 167 14.29 -4.36 16.32
C SER A 167 13.77 -3.03 15.74
N PHE A 168 12.45 -2.83 15.63
CA PHE A 168 11.85 -1.64 15.00
C PHE A 168 12.28 -0.31 15.63
N PHE A 169 12.57 -0.30 16.93
CA PHE A 169 13.06 0.91 17.62
C PHE A 169 14.55 1.21 17.37
N TYR A 170 15.28 0.31 16.71
CA TYR A 170 16.72 0.41 16.51
C TYR A 170 17.14 0.59 15.05
N SER A 171 16.22 0.51 14.07
CA SER A 171 16.54 0.85 12.68
C SER A 171 16.26 2.32 12.40
N THR A 172 17.29 3.02 11.91
CA THR A 172 17.33 4.45 11.54
C THR A 172 16.32 4.88 10.47
N GLU A 173 15.44 4.00 9.99
CA GLU A 173 14.42 4.27 8.98
C GLU A 173 13.14 4.90 9.55
N ALA A 174 13.00 5.00 10.87
CA ALA A 174 11.92 5.74 11.52
C ALA A 174 11.90 7.25 11.17
N LYS A 175 12.93 7.77 10.47
CA LYS A 175 12.98 9.14 9.96
C LYS A 175 12.26 9.35 8.62
N CYS A 176 11.91 8.31 7.85
CA CYS A 176 11.36 8.47 6.49
C CYS A 176 9.84 8.63 6.40
N LEU A 177 9.11 8.70 7.52
CA LEU A 177 7.67 8.97 7.54
C LEU A 177 7.32 10.25 8.31
N GLN A 178 8.24 11.23 8.32
CA GLN A 178 7.84 12.62 8.51
C GLN A 178 7.04 13.02 7.28
N TRP A 179 5.71 12.95 7.42
CA TRP A 179 4.80 13.65 6.54
C TRP A 179 5.09 15.14 6.69
N ASP A 180 5.70 15.74 5.67
CA ASP A 180 5.69 17.18 5.47
C ASP A 180 4.22 17.59 5.32
N MET A 181 3.60 17.98 6.43
CA MET A 181 2.38 18.77 6.43
C MET A 181 2.78 20.25 6.39
N GLU A 182 3.01 20.74 5.18
CA GLU A 182 2.79 22.13 4.80
C GLU A 182 1.67 22.19 3.74
#